data_AF-A0A961IRN6-F1
#
_entry.id   AF-A0A961IRN6-F1
#
_cell.length_a   1.000
_cell.length_b   1.000
_cell.length_c   1.000
_cell.angle_alpha   90.00
_cell.angle_beta   90.00
_cell.angle_gamma   90.00
#
_symmetry.space_group_name_H-M   'P 1'
#
loop_
_entity.id
_entity.type
_entity.pdbx_description
1 polymer ?
#
loop_
_entity_poly.entity_id
_entity_poly.type
_entity_poly.pdbx_seq_one_letter_code
_entity_poly.pdbx_strand_id
1 'polypeptide(L)'
;MSRTTTLRFRSIRSARIRLTWFDYSLPSGRGHRAAHLLCLKMPQDTLTSSCIYCGRSEPAVTFASAEHVFPAGIGGKVCLARGTVCDSCNTELFSRLELAFLRNSFVSLPRQFYGPGKRGSLNPVHATPSRVHIMKATNAAGDLTLGFLRLGEPFQIPQFRWRSSDDIDVIIDPRSGETQSQLKQLVGKIRAYSAKHTLLVDPEIGAGRLLFGFHDSKYYAAVSDPGDVTLVGQLVDLLNRGKFEQRNKARYSKGQVESRQRVEIDLCGMHRVCGKIAVNAFCHLFGIAVTRSPDLAEIRKWIHAGGENSFVTLIDQDDQDLLAALAPILPEHGHIVLFASIEGVGLRALLSLYRSFTFAIHLSNAAVPIPAPAGFICDWRTGTEWALDEYLRTILPVS
;
A
#
# COMPACT_ATOMS: atom_id res chain seq x y z
N MET A 1 -6.41 -20.40 -24.48
CA MET A 1 -5.37 -20.06 -25.47
C MET A 1 -6.01 -19.21 -26.57
N SER A 2 -5.65 -17.94 -26.65
CA SER A 2 -5.76 -17.14 -27.87
C SER A 2 -4.76 -15.98 -27.77
N ARG A 3 -4.26 -15.57 -28.94
CA ARG A 3 -3.21 -14.57 -29.16
C ARG A 3 -3.81 -13.16 -29.08
N THR A 4 -3.03 -12.22 -28.55
CA THR A 4 -3.33 -10.78 -28.62
C THR A 4 -2.40 -10.11 -29.62
N THR A 5 -3.01 -9.40 -30.57
CA THR A 5 -2.37 -8.60 -31.62
C THR A 5 -1.97 -7.23 -31.10
N THR A 6 -0.77 -6.79 -31.49
CA THR A 6 -0.15 -5.49 -31.18
C THR A 6 -0.90 -4.31 -31.80
N LEU A 7 -1.10 -3.23 -31.02
CA LEU A 7 -1.45 -1.91 -31.54
C LEU A 7 -0.23 -0.97 -31.38
N ARG A 8 0.26 -0.44 -32.51
CA ARG A 8 1.31 0.59 -32.58
C ARG A 8 0.66 1.97 -32.63
N PHE A 9 1.16 2.91 -31.85
CA PHE A 9 1.01 4.33 -32.11
C PHE A 9 2.38 4.97 -32.38
N ARG A 10 2.48 5.66 -33.52
CA ARG A 10 3.63 6.49 -33.90
C ARG A 10 3.47 7.87 -33.25
N SER A 11 4.53 8.34 -32.60
CA SER A 11 4.77 9.77 -32.43
C SER A 11 6.21 10.07 -32.81
N ILE A 12 6.36 11.04 -33.71
CA ILE A 12 7.62 11.55 -34.24
C ILE A 12 8.00 12.76 -33.38
N ARG A 13 9.14 12.70 -32.71
CA ARG A 13 10.20 13.74 -32.70
C ARG A 13 11.35 13.27 -31.82
N SER A 14 12.50 13.13 -32.46
CA SER A 14 13.78 12.70 -31.90
C SER A 14 14.44 13.84 -31.12
N ALA A 15 14.81 13.61 -29.87
CA ALA A 15 15.95 14.27 -29.23
C ALA A 15 17.06 13.21 -29.10
N ARG A 16 18.20 13.42 -29.79
CA ARG A 16 19.38 12.55 -29.66
C ARG A 16 20.16 13.00 -28.43
N ILE A 17 20.15 12.21 -27.37
CA ILE A 17 21.11 12.36 -26.27
C ILE A 17 22.34 11.49 -26.61
N ARG A 18 23.49 12.14 -26.76
CA ARG A 18 24.79 11.49 -26.98
C ARG A 18 25.36 11.15 -25.59
N LEU A 19 25.38 9.87 -25.23
CA LEU A 19 26.12 9.40 -24.06
C LEU A 19 27.57 9.13 -24.49
N THR A 20 28.48 9.96 -24.03
CA THR A 20 29.93 9.80 -24.23
C THR A 20 30.46 8.92 -23.10
N TRP A 21 30.97 7.74 -23.45
CA TRP A 21 31.68 6.88 -22.51
C TRP A 21 33.14 7.32 -22.46
N PHE A 22 33.65 7.62 -21.27
CA PHE A 22 35.08 7.78 -21.06
C PHE A 22 35.68 6.41 -20.76
N ASP A 23 36.48 5.89 -21.68
CA ASP A 23 37.38 4.76 -21.40
C ASP A 23 38.49 5.26 -20.48
N TYR A 24 38.38 4.92 -19.19
CA TYR A 24 39.53 4.95 -18.29
C TYR A 24 40.26 3.61 -18.40
N SER A 25 41.27 3.56 -19.26
CA SER A 25 42.30 2.54 -19.20
C SER A 25 43.14 2.75 -17.93
N LEU A 26 42.92 1.90 -16.93
CA LEU A 26 43.76 1.83 -15.74
C LEU A 26 45.15 1.26 -16.12
N PRO A 27 46.26 1.86 -15.67
CA PRO A 27 47.56 1.24 -15.80
C PRO A 27 47.64 0.01 -14.89
N SER A 28 48.02 -1.11 -15.48
CA SER A 28 48.41 -2.33 -14.79
C SER A 28 49.56 -2.05 -13.82
N GLY A 29 49.34 -2.22 -12.51
CA GLY A 29 50.39 -2.00 -11.51
C GLY A 29 50.02 -2.41 -10.09
N ARG A 30 50.33 -3.67 -9.75
CA ARG A 30 50.63 -4.26 -8.42
C ARG A 30 50.19 -3.50 -7.15
N GLY A 31 49.38 -4.20 -6.34
CA GLY A 31 49.43 -4.09 -4.87
C GLY A 31 48.14 -3.56 -4.23
N HIS A 32 47.15 -4.42 -4.04
CA HIS A 32 45.99 -4.12 -3.20
C HIS A 32 46.41 -4.04 -1.72
N ARG A 33 46.53 -2.82 -1.19
CA ARG A 33 46.26 -2.54 0.22
C ARG A 33 44.93 -1.79 0.29
N ALA A 34 44.02 -2.36 1.08
CA ALA A 34 42.71 -1.82 1.37
C ALA A 34 42.80 -0.34 1.78
N ALA A 35 42.11 0.54 1.06
CA ALA A 35 41.72 1.83 1.57
C ALA A 35 40.59 1.59 2.59
N HIS A 36 40.98 1.14 3.79
CA HIS A 36 40.23 1.40 4.99
C HIS A 36 40.12 2.92 5.11
N LEU A 37 39.01 3.50 4.65
CA LEU A 37 38.59 4.77 5.19
C LEU A 37 38.39 4.51 6.69
N LEU A 38 39.27 5.10 7.49
CA LEU A 38 39.13 5.19 8.93
C LEU A 38 37.81 5.91 9.22
N CYS A 39 36.72 5.14 9.30
CA CYS A 39 35.64 5.44 10.20
C CYS A 39 36.24 5.29 11.60
N LEU A 40 36.82 6.38 12.11
CA LEU A 40 37.21 6.50 13.50
C LEU A 40 35.97 6.09 14.30
N LYS A 41 36.04 4.93 14.96
CA LYS A 41 35.11 4.56 16.02
C LYS A 41 35.20 5.68 17.05
N MET A 42 34.30 6.65 16.95
CA MET A 42 34.12 7.63 18.01
C MET A 42 33.76 6.88 19.28
N PRO A 43 34.22 7.35 20.45
CA PRO A 43 33.87 6.74 21.72
C PRO A 43 32.35 6.61 21.83
N GLN A 44 31.88 5.52 22.43
CA GLN A 44 30.51 5.42 22.93
C GLN A 44 30.34 6.38 24.12
N ASP A 45 30.48 7.68 23.87
CA ASP A 45 29.99 8.68 24.78
C ASP A 45 28.48 8.54 24.86
N THR A 46 28.00 8.62 26.09
CA THR A 46 26.60 8.56 26.52
C THR A 46 25.80 9.74 25.93
N LEU A 47 25.64 9.74 24.60
CA LEU A 47 24.74 10.62 23.90
C LEU A 47 23.32 10.24 24.31
N THR A 48 22.70 11.08 25.12
CA THR A 48 21.27 11.06 25.37
C THR A 48 20.56 10.90 24.02
N SER A 49 19.87 9.77 23.85
CA SER A 49 19.20 9.46 22.59
C SER A 49 18.12 10.51 22.34
N SER A 50 18.26 11.32 21.30
CA SER A 50 17.28 12.31 20.86
C SER A 50 16.53 11.81 19.63
N CYS A 51 15.20 11.85 19.65
CA CYS A 51 14.39 11.37 18.55
C CYS A 51 14.66 12.20 17.28
N ILE A 52 14.95 11.53 16.16
CA ILE A 52 15.23 12.24 14.90
C ILE A 52 14.05 13.09 14.40
N TYR A 53 12.82 12.80 14.82
CA TYR A 53 11.62 13.50 14.36
C TYR A 53 11.18 14.65 15.26
N CYS A 54 11.06 14.41 16.57
CA CYS A 54 10.56 15.41 17.51
C CYS A 54 11.67 16.12 18.30
N GLY A 55 12.93 15.71 18.17
CA GLY A 55 14.09 16.29 18.87
C GLY A 55 14.14 16.02 20.38
N ARG A 56 13.08 15.47 20.99
CA ARG A 56 13.01 15.15 22.42
C ARG A 56 13.93 13.99 22.79
N SER A 57 14.50 14.04 23.99
CA SER A 57 15.33 12.99 24.58
C SER A 57 14.71 12.46 25.89
N GLU A 58 15.29 11.39 26.43
CA GLU A 58 14.98 10.96 27.79
C GLU A 58 15.25 12.09 28.81
N PRO A 59 14.46 12.20 29.89
CA PRO A 59 13.32 11.34 30.26
C PRO A 59 11.98 11.76 29.63
N ALA A 60 11.94 12.79 28.79
CA ALA A 60 10.68 13.32 28.23
C ALA A 60 9.99 12.37 27.23
N VAL A 61 10.74 11.42 26.67
CA VAL A 61 10.26 10.34 25.78
C VAL A 61 11.08 9.08 26.03
N THR A 62 10.55 7.91 25.65
CA THR A 62 11.22 6.61 25.77
C THR A 62 11.61 6.03 24.40
N PHE A 63 12.54 5.06 24.38
CA PHE A 63 13.07 4.45 23.14
C PHE A 63 13.07 2.91 23.18
N ALA A 64 12.01 2.30 23.72
CA ALA A 64 11.91 0.85 23.86
C ALA A 64 11.66 0.12 22.53
N SER A 65 11.01 0.80 21.58
CA SER A 65 10.64 0.26 20.26
C SER A 65 11.68 0.58 19.19
N ALA A 66 11.66 -0.21 18.11
CA ALA A 66 12.42 0.04 16.88
C ALA A 66 11.44 0.42 15.77
N GLU A 67 11.81 1.43 14.97
CA GLU A 67 10.98 1.96 13.89
C GLU A 67 11.35 1.30 12.56
N HIS A 68 10.36 0.88 11.77
CA HIS A 68 10.64 0.22 10.49
C HIS A 68 11.09 1.23 9.43
N VAL A 69 11.99 0.81 8.54
CA VAL A 69 12.36 1.59 7.35
C VAL A 69 11.17 1.69 6.40
N PHE A 70 10.77 0.55 5.81
CA PHE A 70 9.49 0.41 5.14
C PHE A 70 8.42 -0.06 6.13
N PRO A 71 7.18 0.44 6.08
CA PRO A 71 6.11 -0.03 6.95
C PRO A 71 5.96 -1.56 6.93
N ALA A 72 5.83 -2.17 8.10
CA ALA A 72 5.63 -3.62 8.19
C ALA A 72 4.39 -4.08 7.40
N GLY A 73 3.37 -3.22 7.28
CA GLY A 73 2.15 -3.53 6.52
C GLY A 73 2.33 -3.68 4.99
N ILE A 74 3.43 -3.17 4.43
CA ILE A 74 3.83 -3.42 3.04
C ILE A 74 4.95 -4.45 2.90
N GLY A 75 5.42 -5.03 4.02
CA GLY A 75 6.40 -6.12 4.03
C GLY A 75 7.80 -5.75 4.52
N GLY A 76 8.01 -4.50 4.98
CA GLY A 76 9.28 -4.11 5.58
C GLY A 76 9.59 -4.84 6.88
N LYS A 77 10.87 -5.17 7.11
CA LYS A 77 11.34 -5.92 8.29
C LYS A 77 12.50 -5.24 9.02
N VAL A 78 13.36 -4.55 8.28
CA VAL A 78 14.51 -3.80 8.76
C VAL A 78 14.01 -2.60 9.53
N CYS A 79 14.49 -2.51 10.76
CA CYS A 79 14.21 -1.41 11.65
C CYS A 79 15.47 -0.57 11.85
N LEU A 80 15.26 0.71 12.12
CA LEU A 80 16.28 1.58 12.68
C LEU A 80 16.70 1.07 14.06
N ALA A 81 17.94 1.36 14.45
CA ALA A 81 18.42 1.06 15.78
C ALA A 81 17.53 1.72 16.85
N ARG A 82 17.30 1.02 17.97
CA ARG A 82 16.66 1.61 19.16
C ARG A 82 17.43 2.86 19.59
N GLY A 83 16.72 3.86 20.11
CA GLY A 83 17.30 5.19 20.39
C GLY A 83 17.22 6.18 19.22
N THR A 84 16.83 5.73 18.01
CA THR A 84 16.71 6.62 16.83
C THR A 84 15.37 7.38 16.81
N VAL A 85 14.27 6.67 17.03
CA VAL A 85 12.90 7.20 17.03
C VAL A 85 12.27 6.85 18.38
N CYS A 86 11.67 7.84 19.04
CA CYS A 86 11.03 7.60 20.33
C CYS A 86 9.68 6.90 20.19
N ASP A 87 9.24 6.26 21.27
CA ASP A 87 8.02 5.44 21.31
C ASP A 87 6.77 6.25 20.97
N SER A 88 6.68 7.51 21.40
CA SER A 88 5.55 8.39 21.04
C SER A 88 5.46 8.64 19.53
N CYS A 89 6.59 8.92 18.86
CA CYS A 89 6.61 9.08 17.40
C CYS A 89 6.26 7.76 16.71
N ASN A 90 6.85 6.64 17.12
CA ASN A 90 6.62 5.34 16.50
C ASN A 90 5.16 4.86 16.66
N THR A 91 4.67 4.84 17.89
CA THR A 91 3.40 4.18 18.25
C THR A 91 2.19 5.09 18.19
N GLU A 92 2.32 6.37 18.54
CA GLU A 92 1.17 7.27 18.60
C GLU A 92 0.98 8.04 17.28
N LEU A 93 2.08 8.39 16.61
CA LEU A 93 2.05 9.11 15.34
C LEU A 93 2.16 8.18 14.12
N PHE A 94 3.30 7.50 13.94
CA PHE A 94 3.57 6.75 12.72
C PHE A 94 2.69 5.52 12.56
N SER A 95 2.40 4.78 13.63
CA SER A 95 1.47 3.65 13.55
C SER A 95 0.07 4.06 13.07
N ARG A 96 -0.41 5.28 13.41
CA ARG A 96 -1.70 5.80 12.92
C ARG A 96 -1.61 6.24 11.46
N LEU A 97 -0.55 6.97 11.11
CA LEU A 97 -0.30 7.43 9.74
C LEU A 97 -0.13 6.25 8.77
N GLU A 98 0.66 5.25 9.14
CA GLU A 98 0.86 4.05 8.35
C GLU A 98 -0.43 3.25 8.20
N LEU A 99 -1.25 3.15 9.25
CA LEU A 99 -2.54 2.48 9.14
C LEU A 99 -3.48 3.17 8.14
N ALA A 100 -3.52 4.50 8.16
CA ALA A 100 -4.27 5.30 7.18
C ALA A 100 -3.68 5.09 5.78
N PHE A 101 -2.37 5.20 5.61
CA PHE A 101 -1.67 4.95 4.35
C PHE A 101 -1.98 3.56 3.77
N LEU A 102 -2.01 2.51 4.59
CA LEU A 102 -2.33 1.15 4.15
C LEU A 102 -3.78 0.96 3.68
N ARG A 103 -4.70 1.86 4.06
CA ARG A 103 -6.16 1.76 3.86
C ARG A 103 -6.75 2.83 2.95
N ASN A 104 -6.10 3.98 2.85
CA ASN A 104 -6.57 5.22 2.24
C ASN A 104 -5.47 5.83 1.35
N SER A 105 -4.75 4.98 0.62
CA SER A 105 -3.81 5.40 -0.42
C SER A 105 -3.82 4.46 -1.60
N PHE A 106 -3.10 4.81 -2.66
CA PHE A 106 -2.91 3.97 -3.83
C PHE A 106 -2.32 2.58 -3.51
N VAL A 107 -1.54 2.50 -2.43
CA VAL A 107 -0.89 1.27 -1.93
C VAL A 107 -1.92 0.25 -1.44
N SER A 108 -3.12 0.70 -1.08
CA SER A 108 -4.21 -0.19 -0.69
C SER A 108 -4.71 -1.08 -1.84
N LEU A 109 -4.58 -0.65 -3.11
CA LEU A 109 -5.01 -1.42 -4.29
C LEU A 109 -4.13 -2.66 -4.53
N PRO A 110 -2.81 -2.56 -4.78
CA PRO A 110 -1.97 -3.73 -5.03
C PRO A 110 -1.98 -4.72 -3.87
N ARG A 111 -2.19 -4.26 -2.63
CA ARG A 111 -2.35 -5.12 -1.45
C ARG A 111 -3.56 -6.05 -1.49
N GLN A 112 -4.60 -5.71 -2.24
CA GLN A 112 -5.78 -6.56 -2.42
C GLN A 112 -5.57 -7.62 -3.51
N PHE A 113 -4.61 -7.41 -4.42
CA PHE A 113 -4.31 -8.31 -5.54
C PHE A 113 -3.17 -9.26 -5.24
N TYR A 114 -2.07 -8.76 -4.67
CA TYR A 114 -0.87 -9.56 -4.46
C TYR A 114 -0.03 -9.15 -3.25
N GLY A 115 -0.18 -7.92 -2.73
CA GLY A 115 0.65 -7.45 -1.61
C GLY A 115 0.42 -8.21 -0.31
N PRO A 116 1.30 -8.02 0.69
CA PRO A 116 1.26 -8.79 1.90
C PRO A 116 0.06 -8.44 2.80
N GLY A 117 -0.25 -9.39 3.66
CA GLY A 117 -1.30 -9.34 4.65
C GLY A 117 -0.97 -8.51 5.89
N LYS A 118 -1.64 -8.84 6.99
CA LYS A 118 -1.41 -8.22 8.30
C LYS A 118 0.08 -8.30 8.70
N ARG A 119 0.70 -7.13 8.97
CA ARG A 119 2.12 -6.99 9.35
C ARG A 119 3.10 -7.71 8.40
N GLY A 120 2.84 -7.64 7.09
CA GLY A 120 3.78 -8.21 6.12
C GLY A 120 3.63 -9.73 5.93
N SER A 121 2.62 -10.35 6.55
CA SER A 121 2.41 -11.80 6.45
C SER A 121 2.10 -12.23 5.01
N LEU A 122 2.81 -13.26 4.54
CA LEU A 122 2.56 -13.90 3.25
C LEU A 122 1.55 -15.05 3.34
N ASN A 123 1.02 -15.34 4.53
CA ASN A 123 -0.01 -16.36 4.69
C ASN A 123 -1.31 -15.88 4.02
N PRO A 124 -1.90 -16.62 3.05
CA PRO A 124 -3.13 -16.23 2.37
C PRO A 124 -4.31 -15.94 3.30
N VAL A 125 -4.36 -16.59 4.47
CA VAL A 125 -5.39 -16.36 5.50
C VAL A 125 -5.33 -14.93 6.06
N HIS A 126 -4.14 -14.34 6.08
CA HIS A 126 -3.90 -12.98 6.58
C HIS A 126 -3.83 -11.93 5.47
N ALA A 127 -4.01 -12.32 4.20
CA ALA A 127 -4.01 -11.42 3.07
C ALA A 127 -5.01 -10.27 3.25
N THR A 128 -4.64 -9.09 2.77
CA THR A 128 -5.46 -7.89 2.96
C THR A 128 -6.67 -7.94 2.03
N PRO A 129 -7.91 -7.97 2.54
CA PRO A 129 -9.08 -7.88 1.69
C PRO A 129 -9.34 -6.43 1.27
N SER A 130 -10.07 -6.24 0.17
CA SER A 130 -10.71 -4.96 -0.14
C SER A 130 -11.78 -4.63 0.91
N ARG A 131 -12.27 -3.39 0.89
CA ARG A 131 -13.56 -3.10 1.53
C ARG A 131 -14.67 -3.85 0.78
N VAL A 132 -15.78 -4.10 1.46
CA VAL A 132 -17.00 -4.57 0.78
C VAL A 132 -17.44 -3.49 -0.21
N HIS A 133 -17.71 -3.92 -1.43
CA HIS A 133 -18.07 -3.05 -2.55
C HIS A 133 -19.01 -3.81 -3.50
N ILE A 134 -19.45 -3.13 -4.57
CA ILE A 134 -20.37 -3.69 -5.54
C ILE A 134 -19.59 -4.45 -6.61
N MET A 135 -20.06 -5.66 -6.92
CA MET A 135 -19.50 -6.57 -7.90
C MET A 135 -20.54 -6.89 -8.95
N LYS A 136 -20.15 -6.84 -10.22
CA LYS A 136 -21.01 -7.16 -11.36
C LYS A 136 -20.50 -8.41 -12.07
N ALA A 137 -21.37 -9.40 -12.28
CA ALA A 137 -21.04 -10.54 -13.12
C ALA A 137 -21.05 -10.11 -14.60
N THR A 138 -19.97 -10.37 -15.33
CA THR A 138 -19.86 -9.97 -16.76
C THR A 138 -20.60 -10.94 -17.69
N ASN A 139 -20.86 -12.17 -17.23
CA ASN A 139 -21.34 -13.27 -18.08
C ASN A 139 -22.81 -13.64 -17.82
N ALA A 140 -23.43 -13.06 -16.80
CA ALA A 140 -24.84 -13.26 -16.43
C ALA A 140 -25.47 -11.88 -16.34
N ALA A 141 -26.71 -11.72 -16.85
CA ALA A 141 -27.50 -10.50 -17.03
C ALA A 141 -27.27 -9.28 -16.08
N GLY A 142 -26.05 -8.74 -16.04
CA GLY A 142 -25.68 -7.58 -15.23
C GLY A 142 -25.96 -7.69 -13.73
N ASP A 143 -26.09 -8.89 -13.17
CA ASP A 143 -26.49 -9.09 -11.78
C ASP A 143 -25.43 -8.49 -10.82
N LEU A 144 -25.86 -7.51 -10.01
CA LEU A 144 -25.04 -6.86 -8.99
C LEU A 144 -25.11 -7.61 -7.65
N THR A 145 -23.98 -7.65 -6.97
CA THR A 145 -23.80 -8.31 -5.66
C THR A 145 -22.83 -7.53 -4.78
N LEU A 146 -22.92 -7.70 -3.47
CA LEU A 146 -21.94 -7.23 -2.51
C LEU A 146 -20.80 -8.26 -2.34
N GLY A 147 -19.57 -7.79 -2.34
CA GLY A 147 -18.41 -8.66 -2.16
C GLY A 147 -17.12 -7.92 -1.84
N PHE A 148 -16.03 -8.66 -1.71
CA PHE A 148 -14.68 -8.13 -1.51
C PHE A 148 -13.66 -8.94 -2.30
N LEU A 149 -12.53 -8.31 -2.65
CA LEU A 149 -11.37 -8.98 -3.24
C LEU A 149 -10.41 -9.43 -2.15
N ARG A 150 -9.78 -10.59 -2.34
CA ARG A 150 -8.62 -11.01 -1.55
C ARG A 150 -7.68 -11.79 -2.46
N LEU A 151 -6.42 -11.34 -2.57
CA LEU A 151 -5.45 -11.88 -3.52
C LEU A 151 -5.97 -11.88 -4.97
N GLY A 152 -6.69 -10.83 -5.34
CA GLY A 152 -7.31 -10.69 -6.67
C GLY A 152 -8.53 -11.59 -6.89
N GLU A 153 -8.88 -12.46 -5.95
CA GLU A 153 -10.04 -13.32 -6.04
C GLU A 153 -11.29 -12.62 -5.45
N PRO A 154 -12.41 -12.58 -6.18
CA PRO A 154 -13.67 -12.06 -5.67
C PRO A 154 -14.37 -13.05 -4.75
N PHE A 155 -14.89 -12.56 -3.62
CA PHE A 155 -15.73 -13.29 -2.67
C PHE A 155 -17.05 -12.54 -2.49
N GLN A 156 -18.16 -13.26 -2.58
CA GLN A 156 -19.48 -12.69 -2.31
C GLN A 156 -19.77 -12.80 -0.81
N ILE A 157 -20.31 -11.74 -0.22
CA ILE A 157 -20.80 -11.82 1.16
C ILE A 157 -22.21 -12.42 1.17
N PRO A 158 -22.62 -13.12 2.25
CA PRO A 158 -24.01 -13.49 2.46
C PRO A 158 -24.90 -12.24 2.46
N GLN A 159 -25.93 -12.25 1.60
CA GLN A 159 -26.78 -11.08 1.39
C GLN A 159 -28.15 -11.45 0.83
N PHE A 160 -29.11 -10.56 1.07
CA PHE A 160 -30.37 -10.50 0.35
C PHE A 160 -30.25 -9.55 -0.84
N ARG A 161 -30.88 -9.91 -1.94
CA ARG A 161 -31.09 -9.04 -3.10
C ARG A 161 -32.58 -8.92 -3.35
N TRP A 162 -33.10 -7.74 -3.03
CA TRP A 162 -34.48 -7.37 -3.27
C TRP A 162 -34.64 -6.91 -4.72
N ARG A 163 -35.38 -7.68 -5.53
CA ARG A 163 -35.73 -7.33 -6.91
C ARG A 163 -37.06 -6.58 -7.00
N SER A 164 -38.04 -7.05 -6.24
CA SER A 164 -39.40 -6.50 -6.13
C SER A 164 -40.08 -6.96 -4.83
N SER A 165 -41.28 -6.45 -4.51
CA SER A 165 -42.02 -6.77 -3.28
C SER A 165 -42.14 -8.28 -2.97
N ASP A 166 -42.19 -9.11 -4.01
CA ASP A 166 -42.45 -10.55 -3.89
C ASP A 166 -41.25 -11.41 -4.34
N ASP A 167 -40.13 -10.79 -4.72
CA ASP A 167 -38.97 -11.47 -5.28
C ASP A 167 -37.68 -11.01 -4.59
N ILE A 168 -37.19 -11.88 -3.68
CA ILE A 168 -35.97 -11.69 -2.91
C ILE A 168 -35.07 -12.89 -3.17
N ASP A 169 -33.91 -12.63 -3.73
CA ASP A 169 -32.83 -13.61 -3.84
C ASP A 169 -32.01 -13.64 -2.56
N VAL A 170 -31.48 -14.83 -2.23
CA VAL A 170 -30.40 -14.98 -1.27
C VAL A 170 -29.13 -15.37 -2.01
N ILE A 171 -28.06 -14.63 -1.79
CA ILE A 171 -26.75 -14.90 -2.38
C ILE A 171 -25.81 -15.36 -1.28
N ILE A 172 -25.22 -16.55 -1.47
CA ILE A 172 -24.31 -17.21 -0.53
C ILE A 172 -23.14 -17.79 -1.33
N ASP A 173 -21.92 -17.59 -0.82
CA ASP A 173 -20.72 -18.18 -1.39
C ASP A 173 -20.43 -19.54 -0.73
N PRO A 174 -20.51 -20.67 -1.45
CA PRO A 174 -20.26 -21.99 -0.86
C PRO A 174 -18.80 -22.17 -0.38
N ARG A 175 -17.86 -21.32 -0.83
CA ARG A 175 -16.48 -21.33 -0.33
C ARG A 175 -16.36 -20.86 1.12
N SER A 176 -17.38 -20.16 1.62
CA SER A 176 -17.43 -19.63 2.99
C SER A 176 -18.06 -20.61 4.00
N GLY A 177 -18.44 -21.81 3.56
CA GLY A 177 -18.96 -22.88 4.42
C GLY A 177 -20.28 -23.46 3.93
N GLU A 178 -20.93 -24.25 4.79
CA GLU A 178 -22.20 -24.92 4.46
C GLU A 178 -23.35 -23.91 4.29
N THR A 179 -24.08 -24.04 3.18
CA THR A 179 -25.08 -23.05 2.71
C THR A 179 -26.21 -22.81 3.70
N GLN A 180 -26.77 -23.85 4.33
CA GLN A 180 -27.88 -23.71 5.27
C GLN A 180 -27.45 -23.01 6.57
N SER A 181 -26.26 -23.31 7.07
CA SER A 181 -25.65 -22.62 8.20
C SER A 181 -25.44 -21.13 7.88
N GLN A 182 -24.90 -20.81 6.71
CA GLN A 182 -24.74 -19.43 6.25
C GLN A 182 -26.08 -18.69 6.14
N LEU A 183 -27.11 -19.32 5.57
CA LEU A 183 -28.45 -18.76 5.47
C LEU A 183 -29.03 -18.47 6.86
N LYS A 184 -28.96 -19.44 7.78
CA LYS A 184 -29.45 -19.29 9.15
C LYS A 184 -28.75 -18.14 9.88
N GLN A 185 -27.43 -18.03 9.71
CA GLN A 185 -26.65 -16.93 10.28
C GLN A 185 -27.05 -15.58 9.68
N LEU A 186 -27.17 -15.49 8.35
CA LEU A 186 -27.58 -14.27 7.66
C LEU A 186 -28.95 -13.80 8.16
N VAL A 187 -29.96 -14.67 8.17
CA VAL A 187 -31.30 -14.35 8.68
C VAL A 187 -31.24 -13.87 10.12
N GLY A 188 -30.50 -14.58 10.99
CA GLY A 188 -30.33 -14.19 12.39
C GLY A 188 -29.69 -12.81 12.55
N LYS A 189 -28.67 -12.49 11.74
CA LYS A 189 -28.01 -11.17 11.76
C LYS A 189 -28.94 -10.09 11.25
N ILE A 190 -29.63 -10.28 10.12
CA ILE A 190 -30.51 -9.26 9.58
C ILE A 190 -31.70 -8.97 10.51
N ARG A 191 -32.26 -9.99 11.19
CA ARG A 191 -33.29 -9.78 12.22
C ARG A 191 -32.80 -8.97 13.42
N ALA A 192 -31.51 -9.08 13.75
CA ALA A 192 -30.85 -8.35 14.83
C ALA A 192 -30.29 -6.99 14.39
N TYR A 193 -30.69 -6.48 13.22
CA TYR A 193 -30.22 -5.20 12.69
C TYR A 193 -30.62 -4.02 13.60
N SER A 194 -29.68 -3.11 13.83
CA SER A 194 -29.80 -1.98 14.78
C SER A 194 -29.64 -0.60 14.11
N ALA A 195 -30.16 -0.44 12.89
CA ALA A 195 -30.16 0.81 12.12
C ALA A 195 -28.79 1.34 11.61
N LYS A 196 -27.66 0.73 11.98
CA LYS A 196 -26.33 1.13 11.50
C LYS A 196 -25.81 0.23 10.38
N HIS A 197 -25.52 0.82 9.23
CA HIS A 197 -24.93 0.13 8.08
C HIS A 197 -23.94 1.04 7.33
N THR A 198 -23.14 0.42 6.46
CA THR A 198 -22.36 1.13 5.44
C THR A 198 -23.23 1.23 4.19
N LEU A 199 -23.48 2.46 3.74
CA LEU A 199 -24.26 2.73 2.53
C LEU A 199 -23.33 2.76 1.30
N LEU A 200 -23.72 2.03 0.27
CA LEU A 200 -23.09 2.03 -1.05
C LEU A 200 -24.13 2.50 -2.07
N VAL A 201 -23.79 3.48 -2.89
CA VAL A 201 -24.72 4.05 -3.88
C VAL A 201 -24.17 3.78 -5.27
N ASP A 202 -24.94 3.08 -6.09
CA ASP A 202 -24.61 2.80 -7.48
C ASP A 202 -25.88 2.82 -8.34
N PRO A 203 -25.99 3.76 -9.31
CA PRO A 203 -27.16 3.88 -10.18
C PRO A 203 -27.54 2.59 -10.92
N GLU A 204 -26.60 1.68 -11.19
CA GLU A 204 -26.89 0.42 -11.89
C GLU A 204 -27.71 -0.57 -11.05
N ILE A 205 -27.85 -0.34 -9.74
CA ILE A 205 -28.75 -1.13 -8.90
C ILE A 205 -30.20 -0.98 -9.40
N GLY A 206 -30.57 0.22 -9.85
CA GLY A 206 -31.92 0.58 -10.28
C GLY A 206 -32.85 0.91 -9.10
N ALA A 207 -33.82 1.78 -9.38
CA ALA A 207 -34.76 2.27 -8.38
C ALA A 207 -35.59 1.13 -7.74
N GLY A 208 -35.87 1.25 -6.45
CA GLY A 208 -36.67 0.27 -5.71
C GLY A 208 -36.00 -1.09 -5.48
N ARG A 209 -34.68 -1.19 -5.70
CA ARG A 209 -33.88 -2.40 -5.48
C ARG A 209 -32.87 -2.19 -4.36
N LEU A 210 -32.56 -3.28 -3.66
CA LEU A 210 -31.68 -3.28 -2.50
C LEU A 210 -30.79 -4.51 -2.50
N LEU A 211 -29.49 -4.32 -2.23
CA LEU A 211 -28.61 -5.37 -1.74
C LEU A 211 -28.36 -5.14 -0.25
N PHE A 212 -28.63 -6.14 0.59
CA PHE A 212 -28.42 -6.02 2.03
C PHE A 212 -27.73 -7.25 2.61
N GLY A 213 -26.54 -7.04 3.17
CA GLY A 213 -25.70 -8.13 3.67
C GLY A 213 -24.99 -7.80 4.98
N PHE A 214 -24.41 -8.83 5.58
CA PHE A 214 -23.65 -8.73 6.81
C PHE A 214 -22.28 -9.41 6.66
N HIS A 215 -21.21 -8.70 7.00
CA HIS A 215 -19.85 -9.20 6.92
C HIS A 215 -18.95 -8.49 7.92
N ASP A 216 -18.04 -9.22 8.58
CA ASP A 216 -17.07 -8.67 9.55
C ASP A 216 -17.70 -7.71 10.57
N SER A 217 -18.81 -8.16 11.19
CA SER A 217 -19.54 -7.40 12.22
C SER A 217 -20.17 -6.09 11.74
N LYS A 218 -20.37 -5.92 10.43
CA LYS A 218 -20.99 -4.73 9.82
C LYS A 218 -22.09 -5.12 8.86
N TYR A 219 -23.13 -4.27 8.81
CA TYR A 219 -24.17 -4.32 7.79
C TYR A 219 -23.78 -3.45 6.59
N TYR A 220 -24.14 -3.89 5.40
CA TYR A 220 -23.90 -3.18 4.15
C TYR A 220 -25.21 -3.12 3.37
N ALA A 221 -25.62 -1.91 2.99
CA ALA A 221 -26.77 -1.67 2.13
C ALA A 221 -26.29 -1.02 0.85
N ALA A 222 -26.70 -1.55 -0.30
CA ALA A 222 -26.49 -0.91 -1.58
C ALA A 222 -27.80 -0.63 -2.31
N VAL A 223 -27.92 0.60 -2.79
CA VAL A 223 -29.12 1.17 -3.41
C VAL A 223 -28.76 2.10 -4.56
N SER A 224 -29.74 2.43 -5.40
CA SER A 224 -29.53 3.37 -6.51
C SER A 224 -29.52 4.83 -6.08
N ASP A 225 -30.37 5.18 -5.11
CA ASP A 225 -30.47 6.51 -4.51
C ASP A 225 -30.38 6.40 -2.98
N PRO A 226 -29.72 7.33 -2.27
CA PRO A 226 -29.63 7.29 -0.81
C PRO A 226 -30.99 7.21 -0.08
N GLY A 227 -32.06 7.76 -0.66
CA GLY A 227 -33.42 7.71 -0.10
C GLY A 227 -34.04 6.30 -0.10
N ASP A 228 -33.61 5.43 -1.02
CA ASP A 228 -34.06 4.04 -1.11
C ASP A 228 -33.57 3.18 0.07
N VAL A 229 -32.68 3.70 0.92
CA VAL A 229 -32.19 2.99 2.11
C VAL A 229 -33.31 2.57 3.08
N THR A 230 -34.46 3.23 3.00
CA THR A 230 -35.68 2.87 3.73
C THR A 230 -36.15 1.43 3.47
N LEU A 231 -35.80 0.85 2.31
CA LEU A 231 -36.05 -0.55 1.96
C LEU A 231 -35.41 -1.54 2.96
N VAL A 232 -34.33 -1.15 3.65
CA VAL A 232 -33.71 -1.98 4.69
C VAL A 232 -34.71 -2.27 5.81
N GLY A 233 -35.47 -1.26 6.25
CA GLY A 233 -36.50 -1.43 7.28
C GLY A 233 -37.61 -2.37 6.82
N GLN A 234 -38.07 -2.21 5.58
CA GLN A 234 -39.08 -3.08 4.98
C GLN A 234 -38.61 -4.54 4.92
N LEU A 235 -37.35 -4.79 4.60
CA LEU A 235 -36.76 -6.13 4.59
C LEU A 235 -36.71 -6.73 5.98
N VAL A 236 -36.24 -5.97 6.96
CA VAL A 236 -36.19 -6.45 8.35
C VAL A 236 -37.59 -6.79 8.86
N ASP A 237 -38.58 -5.94 8.59
CA ASP A 237 -39.98 -6.18 8.95
C ASP A 237 -40.54 -7.42 8.27
N LEU A 238 -40.29 -7.60 6.98
CA LEU A 238 -40.69 -8.78 6.22
C LEU A 238 -40.07 -10.06 6.81
N LEU A 239 -38.78 -10.02 7.16
CA LEU A 239 -38.08 -11.15 7.76
C LEU A 239 -38.54 -11.47 9.20
N ASN A 240 -39.03 -10.47 9.93
CA ASN A 240 -39.56 -10.63 11.27
C ASN A 240 -40.98 -11.21 11.28
N ARG A 241 -41.81 -10.85 10.29
CA ARG A 241 -43.21 -11.29 10.18
C ARG A 241 -43.38 -12.56 9.34
N GLY A 242 -42.51 -12.75 8.35
CA GLY A 242 -42.62 -13.79 7.34
C GLY A 242 -41.95 -15.12 7.71
N LYS A 243 -42.32 -16.16 6.94
CA LYS A 243 -41.61 -17.44 6.89
C LYS A 243 -40.84 -17.54 5.58
N PHE A 244 -39.64 -18.15 5.63
CA PHE A 244 -38.89 -18.44 4.41
C PHE A 244 -39.42 -19.71 3.75
N GLU A 245 -39.83 -19.58 2.50
CA GLU A 245 -40.14 -20.70 1.62
C GLU A 245 -39.23 -20.64 0.41
N GLN A 246 -38.43 -21.68 0.21
CA GLN A 246 -37.59 -21.79 -0.97
C GLN A 246 -38.47 -22.13 -2.17
N ARG A 247 -38.75 -21.14 -3.03
CA ARG A 247 -39.52 -21.34 -4.26
C ARG A 247 -38.71 -21.93 -5.41
N ASN A 248 -37.41 -21.65 -5.45
CA ASN A 248 -36.53 -22.00 -6.56
C ASN A 248 -35.35 -22.89 -6.14
N LYS A 249 -34.90 -23.77 -7.04
CA LYS A 249 -33.64 -24.52 -6.85
C LYS A 249 -32.46 -23.55 -6.83
N ALA A 250 -31.46 -23.88 -6.00
CA ALA A 250 -30.20 -23.14 -5.95
C ALA A 250 -29.54 -23.11 -7.34
N ARG A 251 -29.07 -21.93 -7.75
CA ARG A 251 -28.34 -21.73 -9.01
C ARG A 251 -26.88 -21.46 -8.70
N TYR A 252 -26.00 -22.26 -9.31
CA TYR A 252 -24.56 -22.04 -9.25
C TYR A 252 -24.12 -21.36 -10.54
N SER A 253 -23.29 -20.33 -10.43
CA SER A 253 -22.70 -19.66 -11.58
C SER A 253 -21.21 -19.46 -11.35
N LYS A 254 -20.46 -19.51 -12.45
CA LYS A 254 -19.05 -19.15 -12.51
C LYS A 254 -18.91 -18.13 -13.62
N GLY A 255 -18.28 -17.00 -13.34
CA GLY A 255 -18.12 -15.92 -14.29
C GLY A 255 -17.00 -14.99 -13.90
N GLN A 256 -16.60 -14.16 -14.86
CA GLN A 256 -15.73 -13.04 -14.57
C GLN A 256 -16.54 -11.95 -13.84
N VAL A 257 -15.85 -11.24 -12.95
CA VAL A 257 -16.44 -10.22 -12.08
C VAL A 257 -15.75 -8.89 -12.34
N GLU A 258 -16.55 -7.86 -12.52
CA GLU A 258 -16.11 -6.47 -12.46
C GLU A 258 -16.21 -5.97 -11.01
N SER A 259 -15.10 -5.47 -10.48
CA SER A 259 -14.98 -4.93 -9.11
C SER A 259 -15.11 -3.42 -9.13
N ARG A 260 -16.18 -2.87 -8.54
CA ARG A 260 -16.47 -1.43 -8.52
C ARG A 260 -16.14 -0.83 -7.16
N GLN A 261 -14.90 -0.40 -7.01
CA GLN A 261 -14.42 0.14 -5.74
C GLN A 261 -14.39 1.67 -5.76
N ARG A 262 -14.85 2.29 -4.66
CA ARG A 262 -14.60 3.69 -4.36
C ARG A 262 -13.53 3.79 -3.28
N VAL A 263 -12.42 4.42 -3.61
CA VAL A 263 -11.29 4.61 -2.69
C VAL A 263 -11.14 6.09 -2.40
N GLU A 264 -11.12 6.44 -1.12
CA GLU A 264 -10.80 7.77 -0.64
C GLU A 264 -9.32 7.81 -0.27
N ILE A 265 -8.60 8.77 -0.85
CA ILE A 265 -7.15 8.87 -0.75
C ILE A 265 -6.78 10.05 0.15
N ASP A 266 -6.14 9.75 1.27
CA ASP A 266 -5.52 10.75 2.14
C ASP A 266 -4.11 11.05 1.61
N LEU A 267 -4.03 12.05 0.72
CA LEU A 267 -2.75 12.48 0.13
C LEU A 267 -1.79 13.03 1.19
N CYS A 268 -2.30 13.72 2.21
CA CYS A 268 -1.46 14.32 3.25
C CYS A 268 -0.77 13.25 4.09
N GLY A 269 -1.54 12.27 4.60
CA GLY A 269 -1.00 11.13 5.33
C GLY A 269 -0.06 10.29 4.47
N MET A 270 -0.43 10.04 3.21
CA MET A 270 0.39 9.29 2.26
C MET A 270 1.75 9.93 2.03
N HIS A 271 1.79 11.23 1.70
CA HIS A 271 3.05 11.94 1.46
C HIS A 271 3.96 11.93 2.67
N ARG A 272 3.41 12.07 3.89
CA ARG A 272 4.22 11.99 5.13
C ARG A 272 4.83 10.61 5.32
N VAL A 273 4.09 9.53 5.02
CA VAL A 273 4.63 8.16 5.08
C VAL A 273 5.72 7.95 4.03
N CYS A 274 5.54 8.46 2.80
CA CYS A 274 6.59 8.42 1.78
C CYS A 274 7.87 9.15 2.23
N GLY A 275 7.74 10.36 2.78
CA GLY A 275 8.87 11.10 3.35
C GLY A 275 9.55 10.35 4.49
N LYS A 276 8.76 9.76 5.40
CA LYS A 276 9.24 8.92 6.51
C LYS A 276 10.04 7.71 6.02
N ILE A 277 9.57 7.01 4.98
CA ILE A 277 10.31 5.90 4.35
C ILE A 277 11.67 6.39 3.86
N ALA A 278 11.71 7.51 3.13
CA ALA A 278 12.96 8.03 2.59
C ALA A 278 13.94 8.47 3.71
N VAL A 279 13.47 9.19 4.73
CA VAL A 279 14.31 9.60 5.87
C VAL A 279 14.80 8.39 6.66
N ASN A 280 13.95 7.39 6.90
CA ASN A 280 14.34 6.19 7.61
C ASN A 280 15.36 5.37 6.81
N ALA A 281 15.15 5.18 5.50
CA ALA A 281 16.11 4.48 4.66
C ALA A 281 17.45 5.23 4.59
N PHE A 282 17.43 6.55 4.50
CA PHE A 282 18.63 7.38 4.55
C PHE A 282 19.36 7.20 5.89
N CYS A 283 18.64 7.21 7.02
CA CYS A 283 19.21 6.96 8.34
C CYS A 283 19.78 5.55 8.49
N HIS A 284 19.15 4.56 7.89
CA HIS A 284 19.62 3.18 7.91
C HIS A 284 20.94 3.04 7.15
N LEU A 285 21.06 3.67 5.97
CA LEU A 285 22.25 3.57 5.11
C LEU A 285 23.41 4.44 5.58
N PHE A 286 23.14 5.66 6.04
CA PHE A 286 24.17 6.69 6.30
C PHE A 286 24.29 7.09 7.78
N GLY A 287 23.44 6.55 8.63
CA GLY A 287 23.50 6.72 10.07
C GLY A 287 22.76 7.94 10.63
N ILE A 288 22.59 7.90 11.95
CA ILE A 288 21.80 8.88 12.71
C ILE A 288 22.43 10.27 12.75
N ALA A 289 23.76 10.37 12.76
CA ALA A 289 24.47 11.65 12.86
C ALA A 289 24.18 12.55 11.65
N VAL A 290 24.30 12.01 10.44
CA VAL A 290 23.99 12.73 9.19
C VAL A 290 22.49 13.04 9.11
N THR A 291 21.64 12.10 9.49
CA THR A 291 20.17 12.30 9.50
C THR A 291 19.74 13.41 10.47
N ARG A 292 20.48 13.60 11.57
CA ARG A 292 20.22 14.65 12.55
C ARG A 292 20.70 16.03 12.11
N SER A 293 21.37 16.17 10.97
CA SER A 293 21.89 17.45 10.51
C SER A 293 20.78 18.51 10.37
N PRO A 294 21.12 19.80 10.49
CA PRO A 294 20.20 20.90 10.22
C PRO A 294 19.61 20.86 8.81
N ASP A 295 20.37 20.34 7.84
CA ASP A 295 19.98 20.25 6.44
C ASP A 295 18.75 19.36 6.21
N LEU A 296 18.53 18.35 7.06
CA LEU A 296 17.34 17.48 7.03
C LEU A 296 16.29 17.88 8.07
N ALA A 297 16.45 19.02 8.77
CA ALA A 297 15.53 19.39 9.85
C ALA A 297 14.10 19.67 9.34
N GLU A 298 13.97 20.35 8.21
CA GLU A 298 12.66 20.80 7.70
C GLU A 298 11.77 19.63 7.30
N ILE A 299 12.29 18.66 6.53
CA ILE A 299 11.51 17.47 6.19
C ILE A 299 11.16 16.65 7.44
N ARG A 300 12.07 16.51 8.42
CA ARG A 300 11.79 15.76 9.66
C ARG A 300 10.69 16.42 10.49
N LYS A 301 10.72 17.75 10.61
CA LYS A 301 9.66 18.53 11.27
C LYS A 301 8.32 18.37 10.54
N TRP A 302 8.31 18.45 9.21
CA TRP A 302 7.11 18.28 8.40
C TRP A 302 6.53 16.85 8.52
N ILE A 303 7.38 15.82 8.47
CA ILE A 303 6.94 14.43 8.71
C ILE A 303 6.30 14.30 10.08
N HIS A 304 6.84 14.96 11.12
CA HIS A 304 6.32 14.92 12.48
C HIS A 304 5.02 15.74 12.68
N ALA A 305 5.00 17.00 12.25
CA ALA A 305 3.92 17.95 12.53
C ALA A 305 2.83 17.99 11.45
N GLY A 306 3.13 17.59 10.22
CA GLY A 306 2.31 17.86 9.05
C GLY A 306 2.46 19.29 8.55
N GLY A 307 1.44 19.78 7.82
CA GLY A 307 1.45 21.08 7.15
C GLY A 307 1.39 20.95 5.63
N GLU A 308 1.54 22.08 4.94
CA GLU A 308 1.59 22.12 3.48
C GLU A 308 2.74 21.26 2.95
N ASN A 309 2.49 20.54 1.86
CA ASN A 309 3.47 19.64 1.28
C ASN A 309 4.31 20.34 0.22
N SER A 310 5.60 20.55 0.52
CA SER A 310 6.63 20.99 -0.42
C SER A 310 7.72 19.94 -0.63
N PHE A 311 7.54 18.72 -0.12
CA PHE A 311 8.59 17.72 -0.02
C PHE A 311 8.37 16.50 -0.92
N VAL A 312 7.12 16.10 -1.16
CA VAL A 312 6.81 14.85 -1.86
C VAL A 312 5.92 15.12 -3.06
N THR A 313 6.31 14.62 -4.23
CA THR A 313 5.53 14.75 -5.47
C THR A 313 5.35 13.36 -6.08
N LEU A 314 4.12 13.01 -6.46
CA LEU A 314 3.85 11.81 -7.27
C LEU A 314 4.32 12.06 -8.71
N ILE A 315 5.12 11.15 -9.26
CA ILE A 315 5.64 11.24 -10.62
C ILE A 315 4.71 10.50 -11.58
N ASP A 316 4.34 11.17 -12.66
CA ASP A 316 3.54 10.59 -13.73
C ASP A 316 4.27 9.44 -14.43
N GLN A 317 3.53 8.46 -14.95
CA GLN A 317 4.14 7.25 -15.53
C GLN A 317 5.07 7.55 -16.71
N ASP A 318 4.79 8.62 -17.46
CA ASP A 318 5.57 9.03 -18.63
C ASP A 318 6.96 9.59 -18.25
N ASP A 319 7.18 9.95 -16.98
CA ASP A 319 8.44 10.53 -16.48
C ASP A 319 9.30 9.51 -15.67
N GLN A 320 9.00 8.20 -15.79
CA GLN A 320 9.65 7.15 -14.99
C GLN A 320 10.82 6.44 -15.69
N ASP A 321 11.46 7.06 -16.68
CA ASP A 321 12.52 6.47 -17.51
C ASP A 321 13.62 5.74 -16.74
N LEU A 322 14.09 6.32 -15.61
CA LEU A 322 15.13 5.70 -14.77
C LEU A 322 14.66 4.39 -14.14
N LEU A 323 13.45 4.35 -13.56
CA LEU A 323 12.91 3.14 -12.95
C LEU A 323 12.50 2.11 -14.00
N ALA A 324 12.04 2.58 -15.16
CA ALA A 324 11.77 1.71 -16.31
C ALA A 324 13.05 1.02 -16.81
N ALA A 325 14.19 1.72 -16.80
CA ALA A 325 15.48 1.12 -17.14
C ALA A 325 15.95 0.09 -16.09
N LEU A 326 15.68 0.31 -14.80
CA LEU A 326 16.03 -0.61 -13.72
C LEU A 326 15.01 -1.75 -13.53
N ALA A 327 13.80 -1.61 -14.09
CA ALA A 327 12.70 -2.56 -13.97
C ALA A 327 13.05 -4.04 -14.24
N PRO A 328 13.90 -4.40 -15.22
CA PRO A 328 14.23 -5.80 -15.50
C PRO A 328 15.08 -6.46 -14.41
N ILE A 329 15.82 -5.67 -13.64
CA ILE A 329 16.77 -6.18 -12.65
C ILE A 329 16.27 -6.06 -11.21
N LEU A 330 15.21 -5.29 -10.96
CA LEU A 330 14.64 -5.10 -9.62
C LEU A 330 13.55 -6.12 -9.29
N PRO A 331 13.35 -6.46 -7.99
CA PRO A 331 12.33 -7.42 -7.57
C PRO A 331 10.94 -7.05 -8.09
N GLU A 332 10.19 -8.05 -8.57
CA GLU A 332 8.83 -7.86 -9.06
C GLU A 332 7.92 -7.38 -7.92
N HIS A 333 7.21 -6.27 -8.13
CA HIS A 333 6.41 -5.58 -7.13
C HIS A 333 7.15 -5.19 -5.84
N GLY A 334 8.49 -5.18 -5.83
CA GLY A 334 9.26 -4.70 -4.68
C GLY A 334 9.03 -3.20 -4.39
N HIS A 335 9.56 -2.76 -3.25
CA HIS A 335 9.70 -1.35 -2.94
C HIS A 335 11.16 -0.94 -3.08
N ILE A 336 11.41 0.26 -3.58
CA ILE A 336 12.76 0.78 -3.72
C ILE A 336 12.79 2.26 -3.38
N VAL A 337 13.82 2.68 -2.68
CA VAL A 337 14.19 4.09 -2.54
C VAL A 337 15.60 4.28 -3.04
N LEU A 338 15.78 5.20 -3.99
CA LEU A 338 17.08 5.60 -4.53
C LEU A 338 17.43 6.99 -4.02
N PHE A 339 18.70 7.26 -3.77
CA PHE A 339 19.18 8.56 -3.33
C PHE A 339 20.14 9.17 -4.36
N ALA A 340 20.00 10.47 -4.58
CA ALA A 340 20.91 11.25 -5.39
C ALA A 340 21.22 12.56 -4.66
N SER A 341 22.51 12.87 -4.56
CA SER A 341 22.99 14.17 -4.10
C SER A 341 23.52 14.91 -5.31
N ILE A 342 22.86 16.01 -5.67
CA ILE A 342 23.11 16.74 -6.90
C ILE A 342 23.59 18.14 -6.53
N GLU A 343 24.77 18.52 -7.01
CA GLU A 343 25.31 19.86 -6.79
C GLU A 343 24.35 20.92 -7.32
N GLY A 344 24.13 21.99 -6.53
CA GLY A 344 23.19 23.07 -6.86
C GLY A 344 21.70 22.72 -6.71
N VAL A 345 21.33 21.46 -6.48
CA VAL A 345 19.94 21.01 -6.27
C VAL A 345 19.74 20.49 -4.85
N GLY A 346 20.71 19.74 -4.33
CA GLY A 346 20.69 19.14 -2.99
C GLY A 346 20.37 17.64 -3.00
N LEU A 347 19.97 17.13 -1.83
CA LEU A 347 19.68 15.72 -1.63
C LEU A 347 18.22 15.39 -2.02
N ARG A 348 18.06 14.39 -2.90
CA ARG A 348 16.78 13.88 -3.39
C ARG A 348 16.67 12.37 -3.16
N ALA A 349 15.44 11.91 -3.02
CA ALA A 349 15.10 10.49 -3.03
C ALA A 349 14.02 10.20 -4.07
N LEU A 350 14.11 9.05 -4.71
CA LEU A 350 13.10 8.50 -5.61
C LEU A 350 12.55 7.22 -4.99
N LEU A 351 11.32 7.26 -4.49
CA LEU A 351 10.65 6.13 -3.86
C LEU A 351 9.66 5.50 -4.85
N SER A 352 9.80 4.21 -5.13
CA SER A 352 8.81 3.43 -5.88
C SER A 352 8.21 2.34 -5.02
N LEU A 353 6.89 2.30 -4.93
CA LEU A 353 6.13 1.32 -4.16
C LEU A 353 5.39 0.37 -5.11
N TYR A 354 5.58 -0.93 -4.91
CA TYR A 354 5.05 -1.98 -5.80
C TYR A 354 5.43 -1.79 -7.27
N ARG A 355 6.52 -1.02 -7.53
CA ARG A 355 6.93 -0.57 -8.86
C ARG A 355 5.82 0.10 -9.68
N SER A 356 4.79 0.60 -9.01
CA SER A 356 3.59 1.15 -9.65
C SER A 356 3.36 2.62 -9.28
N PHE A 357 3.78 3.02 -8.08
CA PHE A 357 3.60 4.37 -7.56
C PHE A 357 4.95 4.95 -7.20
N THR A 358 5.37 5.98 -7.93
CA THR A 358 6.70 6.57 -7.83
C THR A 358 6.61 8.01 -7.32
N PHE A 359 7.46 8.35 -6.35
CA PHE A 359 7.47 9.64 -5.67
C PHE A 359 8.86 10.26 -5.72
N ALA A 360 8.95 11.51 -6.17
CA ALA A 360 10.10 12.36 -5.92
C ALA A 360 9.99 12.94 -4.52
N ILE A 361 11.07 12.84 -3.74
CA ILE A 361 11.14 13.31 -2.36
C ILE A 361 12.33 14.24 -2.22
N HIS A 362 12.06 15.47 -1.81
CA HIS A 362 13.06 16.47 -1.49
C HIS A 362 13.49 16.32 -0.03
N LEU A 363 14.73 15.89 0.21
CA LEU A 363 15.26 15.70 1.57
C LEU A 363 15.98 16.94 2.11
N SER A 364 16.77 17.61 1.25
CA SER A 364 17.52 18.83 1.61
C SER A 364 17.90 19.65 0.37
N ASN A 365 18.03 20.97 0.53
CA ASN A 365 18.63 21.87 -0.46
C ASN A 365 20.17 21.78 -0.49
N ALA A 366 20.80 21.29 0.58
CA ALA A 366 22.22 21.08 0.63
C ALA A 366 22.60 19.75 -0.03
N ALA A 367 23.70 19.75 -0.78
CA ALA A 367 24.32 18.52 -1.24
C ALA A 367 24.96 17.80 -0.05
N VAL A 368 24.63 16.52 0.13
CA VAL A 368 25.24 15.65 1.14
C VAL A 368 26.13 14.64 0.43
N PRO A 369 27.43 14.51 0.77
CA PRO A 369 28.28 13.51 0.15
C PRO A 369 27.77 12.11 0.47
N ILE A 370 27.31 11.38 -0.54
CA ILE A 370 26.86 9.99 -0.41
C ILE A 370 27.56 9.11 -1.46
N PRO A 371 27.93 7.87 -1.13
CA PRO A 371 28.35 6.88 -2.11
C PRO A 371 27.27 6.68 -3.18
N ALA A 372 27.69 6.49 -4.43
CA ALA A 372 26.79 6.12 -5.53
C ALA A 372 27.19 4.75 -6.11
N PRO A 373 26.22 3.87 -6.45
CA PRO A 373 24.78 4.06 -6.33
C PRO A 373 24.29 3.88 -4.87
N ALA A 374 23.34 4.72 -4.44
CA ALA A 374 22.74 4.64 -3.10
C ALA A 374 21.25 4.32 -3.18
N GLY A 375 20.83 3.31 -2.42
CA GLY A 375 19.42 2.97 -2.32
C GLY A 375 19.16 1.82 -1.38
N PHE A 376 17.88 1.60 -1.10
CA PHE A 376 17.41 0.50 -0.26
C PHE A 376 16.21 -0.19 -0.93
N ILE A 377 16.24 -1.51 -0.96
CA ILE A 377 15.25 -2.34 -1.65
C ILE A 377 14.54 -3.21 -0.62
N CYS A 378 13.22 -3.30 -0.72
CA CYS A 378 12.39 -4.25 0.00
C CYS A 378 11.72 -5.21 -0.97
N ASP A 379 12.18 -6.47 -0.97
CA ASP A 379 11.52 -7.58 -1.63
C ASP A 379 10.64 -8.29 -0.60
N TRP A 380 9.42 -7.79 -0.46
CA TRP A 380 8.45 -8.35 0.48
C TRP A 380 8.03 -9.78 0.14
N ARG A 381 8.22 -10.26 -1.09
CA ARG A 381 7.86 -11.62 -1.52
C ARG A 381 8.83 -12.65 -0.97
N THR A 382 10.12 -12.37 -1.03
CA THR A 382 11.14 -13.21 -0.37
C THR A 382 11.29 -12.84 1.10
N GLY A 383 10.81 -11.65 1.48
CA GLY A 383 10.95 -11.11 2.83
C GLY A 383 12.39 -10.70 3.13
N THR A 384 13.13 -10.27 2.11
CA THR A 384 14.52 -9.82 2.19
C THR A 384 14.60 -8.35 1.81
N GLU A 385 15.51 -7.62 2.46
CA GLU A 385 15.76 -6.21 2.17
C GLU A 385 17.27 -5.99 2.03
N TRP A 386 17.67 -5.09 1.14
CA TRP A 386 19.05 -4.95 0.70
C TRP A 386 19.43 -3.48 0.56
N ALA A 387 20.69 -3.15 0.88
CA ALA A 387 21.30 -1.99 0.26
C ALA A 387 21.43 -2.24 -1.25
N LEU A 388 21.29 -1.19 -2.06
CA LEU A 388 21.25 -1.32 -3.52
C LEU A 388 22.54 -1.94 -4.08
N ASP A 389 23.70 -1.54 -3.59
CA ASP A 389 24.99 -2.06 -4.03
C ASP A 389 25.15 -3.55 -3.67
N GLU A 390 24.70 -3.96 -2.49
CA GLU A 390 24.65 -5.38 -2.10
C GLU A 390 23.76 -6.17 -3.05
N TYR A 391 22.55 -5.68 -3.34
CA TYR A 391 21.63 -6.33 -4.26
C TYR A 391 22.23 -6.47 -5.67
N LEU A 392 22.84 -5.42 -6.21
CA LEU A 392 23.47 -5.45 -7.53
C LEU A 392 24.58 -6.51 -7.62
N ARG A 393 25.35 -6.73 -6.55
CA ARG A 393 26.37 -7.80 -6.49
C ARG A 393 25.77 -9.21 -6.53
N THR A 394 24.50 -9.38 -6.14
CA THR A 394 23.84 -10.69 -6.20
C THR A 394 23.37 -11.07 -7.60
N ILE A 395 23.12 -10.08 -8.47
CA ILE A 395 22.51 -10.29 -9.78
C ILE A 395 23.47 -10.03 -10.95
N LEU A 396 24.51 -9.23 -10.74
CA LEU A 396 25.55 -9.02 -11.74
C LEU A 396 26.59 -10.13 -11.60
N PRO A 397 26.95 -10.84 -12.69
CA PRO A 397 28.01 -11.83 -12.64
C PRO A 397 29.30 -11.16 -12.18
N VAL A 398 29.98 -11.77 -11.21
CA VAL A 398 31.34 -11.36 -10.82
C VAL A 398 32.24 -11.67 -12.03
N SER A 399 32.54 -10.64 -12.81
CA SER A 399 33.51 -10.69 -13.91
C SER A 399 34.94 -10.72 -13.39
#